data_AF-A0A6N7TT06-F1
#
_entry.id   AF-A0A6N7TT06-F1
#
_cell.length_a   1.000
_cell.length_b   1.000
_cell.length_c   1.000
_cell.angle_alpha   90.00
_cell.angle_beta   90.00
_cell.angle_gamma   90.00
#
_symmetry.space_group_name_H-M   'P 1'
#
loop_
_entity.id
_entity.type
_entity.pdbx_description
1 polymer ?
#
loop_
_entity_poly.entity_id
_entity_poly.type
_entity_poly.pdbx_seq_one_letter_code
_entity_poly.pdbx_strand_id
1 'polypeptide(L)'
;MQKLKRAGFTAASFVVILLVMLLLGQAMTPDWQVEPYRDHLQVSTRSTAVASRLGPTTPEGTHPVMERKISITLDGGVHIQAIVREPSDRKGTGPACLFIHGAGTGKSSEVYGDLASAMASAGITTLVPDKRLDTYTTFHRDYQAMAADYGRSLDRLRSWPGVDPTKVGLYAESEGTWISSIMTAKDPSIAFSILTSPPVYPGRQQMAMAATSYLDLIGAPKGIRNVIPRLMGMDLSLLGLEYADFPSLPYLDQLRMPVMINFGTKDVSMPVEQGAREIIRRTHANGNDNVTLRYYPTNHQIRTGSRLAKAGLPLEPRYTHNLEDWINAVALGTQANQWSTPMIAGSQPHQLNQVPEHTNTGLIPSLTALLVLMVCGPILLAAALVSALIGALSSHLRARGKDRRQSGFSKGLTGRLWSLGLLAAGLMAALLAYAFTVVRKALGLMHLSSMMASCWSLLSVLCLVFILLLASTLTSVFNRADGKPAVAGAGHWLTLTLILLGSLAILGSLIFWNILVF
;
A
#
# COMPACT_ATOMS: atom_id res chain seq x y z
N MET A 1 -32.13 -11.69 -46.62
CA MET A 1 -32.58 -10.55 -45.77
C MET A 1 -32.64 -10.86 -44.27
N GLN A 2 -33.30 -11.93 -43.81
CA GLN A 2 -33.56 -12.15 -42.37
C GLN A 2 -32.30 -12.41 -41.52
N LYS A 3 -31.32 -13.18 -42.04
CA LYS A 3 -30.00 -13.37 -41.40
C LYS A 3 -29.23 -12.05 -41.25
N LEU A 4 -29.30 -11.18 -42.26
CA LEU A 4 -28.65 -9.87 -42.28
C LEU A 4 -29.27 -8.93 -41.22
N LYS A 5 -30.61 -8.88 -41.13
CA LYS A 5 -31.32 -8.12 -40.10
C LYS A 5 -30.96 -8.58 -38.69
N ARG A 6 -30.86 -9.88 -38.47
CA ARG A 6 -30.46 -10.46 -37.18
C ARG A 6 -29.02 -10.12 -36.82
N ALA A 7 -28.09 -10.20 -37.79
CA ALA A 7 -26.71 -9.79 -37.59
C ALA A 7 -26.60 -8.30 -37.23
N GLY A 8 -27.36 -7.43 -37.91
CA GLY A 8 -27.44 -6.02 -37.60
C GLY A 8 -27.93 -5.75 -36.17
N PHE A 9 -28.97 -6.46 -35.72
CA PHE A 9 -29.47 -6.31 -34.35
C PHE A 9 -28.47 -6.80 -33.29
N THR A 10 -27.77 -7.91 -33.54
CA THR A 10 -26.69 -8.39 -32.65
C THR A 10 -25.56 -7.34 -32.57
N ALA A 11 -25.15 -6.77 -33.71
CA ALA A 11 -24.12 -5.74 -33.75
C ALA A 11 -24.53 -4.48 -32.98
N ALA A 12 -25.77 -4.02 -33.17
CA ALA A 12 -26.32 -2.89 -32.42
C ALA A 12 -26.36 -3.17 -30.92
N SER A 13 -26.83 -4.36 -30.52
CA SER A 13 -26.87 -4.78 -29.11
C SER A 13 -25.47 -4.85 -28.49
N PHE A 14 -24.49 -5.36 -29.24
CA PHE A 14 -23.08 -5.40 -28.83
C PHE A 14 -22.54 -3.99 -28.57
N VAL A 15 -22.75 -3.05 -29.50
CA VAL A 15 -22.31 -1.66 -29.35
C VAL A 15 -22.96 -1.00 -28.14
N VAL A 16 -24.27 -1.18 -27.95
CA VAL A 16 -24.98 -0.61 -26.79
C VAL A 16 -24.43 -1.16 -25.48
N ILE A 17 -24.28 -2.49 -25.36
CA ILE A 17 -23.73 -3.09 -24.12
C ILE A 17 -22.31 -2.59 -23.89
N LEU A 18 -21.47 -2.55 -24.92
CA LEU A 18 -20.10 -2.06 -24.82
C LEU A 18 -20.06 -0.59 -24.35
N LEU A 19 -20.86 0.30 -24.93
CA LEU A 19 -20.93 1.70 -24.52
C LEU A 19 -21.39 1.86 -23.07
N VAL A 20 -22.43 1.11 -22.66
CA VAL A 20 -22.89 1.13 -21.26
C VAL A 20 -21.79 0.64 -20.32
N MET A 21 -21.05 -0.39 -20.70
CA MET A 21 -19.92 -0.89 -19.90
C MET A 21 -18.75 0.10 -19.83
N LEU A 22 -18.44 0.81 -20.92
CA LEU A 22 -17.41 1.85 -20.91
C LEU A 22 -17.80 3.04 -20.02
N LEU A 23 -19.05 3.49 -20.10
CA LEU A 23 -19.59 4.55 -19.23
C LEU A 23 -19.61 4.10 -17.75
N LEU A 24 -19.98 2.85 -17.48
CA LEU A 24 -19.92 2.28 -16.14
C LEU A 24 -18.48 2.25 -15.62
N GLY A 25 -17.52 1.86 -16.45
CA GLY A 25 -16.09 1.90 -16.10
C GLY A 25 -15.62 3.31 -15.80
N GLN A 26 -16.03 4.30 -16.59
CA GLN A 26 -15.73 5.70 -16.32
C GLN A 26 -16.32 6.14 -14.97
N ALA A 27 -17.59 5.83 -14.68
CA ALA A 27 -18.22 6.15 -13.41
C ALA A 27 -17.58 5.44 -12.19
N MET A 28 -17.07 4.22 -12.37
CA MET A 28 -16.31 3.51 -11.35
C MET A 28 -14.92 4.10 -11.09
N THR A 29 -14.40 4.91 -12.03
CA THR A 29 -13.08 5.54 -11.89
C THR A 29 -13.23 6.86 -11.16
N PRO A 30 -12.56 7.05 -10.01
CA PRO A 30 -12.59 8.35 -9.34
C PRO A 30 -11.81 9.38 -10.16
N ASP A 31 -12.11 10.66 -9.94
CA ASP A 31 -11.48 11.79 -10.64
C ASP A 31 -10.09 12.13 -10.07
N TRP A 32 -9.22 11.13 -9.99
CA TRP A 32 -7.82 11.27 -9.61
C TRP A 32 -6.99 10.08 -10.10
N GLN A 33 -5.69 10.32 -10.27
CA GLN A 33 -4.72 9.28 -10.60
C GLN A 33 -3.37 9.61 -9.98
N VAL A 34 -2.50 8.58 -9.94
CA VAL A 34 -1.11 8.75 -9.57
C VAL A 34 -0.33 9.18 -10.80
N GLU A 35 0.27 10.36 -10.75
CA GLU A 35 1.05 10.94 -11.85
C GLU A 35 2.55 10.68 -11.67
N PRO A 36 3.35 10.70 -12.75
CA PRO A 36 4.81 10.72 -12.65
C PRO A 36 5.31 11.93 -11.85
N TYR A 37 6.26 11.71 -10.95
CA TYR A 37 6.87 12.81 -10.20
C TYR A 37 7.83 13.60 -11.10
N ARG A 38 7.79 14.94 -11.04
CA ARG A 38 8.58 15.82 -11.92
C ARG A 38 9.52 16.79 -11.19
N ASP A 39 9.29 17.04 -9.92
CA ASP A 39 10.02 18.05 -9.14
C ASP A 39 11.24 17.44 -8.44
N HIS A 40 12.16 16.88 -9.23
CA HIS A 40 13.31 16.17 -8.70
C HIS A 40 14.26 17.08 -7.90
N LEU A 41 14.67 16.59 -6.74
CA LEU A 41 15.62 17.23 -5.84
C LEU A 41 17.05 16.99 -6.35
N GLN A 42 17.94 17.98 -6.20
CA GLN A 42 19.35 17.84 -6.51
C GLN A 42 20.18 17.81 -5.22
N VAL A 43 21.05 16.82 -5.08
CA VAL A 43 21.99 16.74 -3.95
C VAL A 43 23.23 17.57 -4.25
N SER A 44 23.78 18.26 -3.24
CA SER A 44 24.96 19.11 -3.44
C SER A 44 26.26 18.32 -3.55
N THR A 45 26.30 17.11 -2.99
CA THR A 45 27.46 16.21 -3.02
C THR A 45 27.04 14.76 -2.84
N ARG A 46 27.83 13.82 -3.36
CA ARG A 46 27.63 12.38 -3.18
C ARG A 46 28.05 11.88 -1.79
N SER A 47 28.85 12.65 -1.07
CA SER A 47 29.25 12.29 0.29
C SER A 47 28.09 12.46 1.26
N THR A 48 27.85 11.47 2.12
CA THR A 48 26.83 11.55 3.19
C THR A 48 27.39 12.13 4.49
N ALA A 49 28.67 12.49 4.52
CA ALA A 49 29.35 12.97 5.72
C ALA A 49 28.59 14.12 6.41
N VAL A 50 28.63 14.10 7.74
CA VAL A 50 28.04 15.12 8.60
C VAL A 50 29.17 15.70 9.42
N ALA A 51 29.33 17.02 9.40
CA ALA A 51 30.32 17.69 10.23
C ALA A 51 29.85 19.10 10.62
N SER A 52 30.19 19.50 11.83
CA SER A 52 29.87 20.81 12.40
C SER A 52 31.11 21.70 12.44
N ARG A 53 30.90 23.02 12.33
CA ARG A 53 31.93 24.03 12.58
C ARG A 53 32.24 24.21 14.08
N LEU A 54 31.42 23.64 14.97
CA LEU A 54 31.62 23.73 16.42
C LEU A 54 32.70 22.76 16.94
N GLY A 55 33.15 21.81 16.13
CA GLY A 55 34.24 20.90 16.47
C GLY A 55 34.01 19.46 16.00
N PRO A 56 35.00 18.58 16.24
CA PRO A 56 34.88 17.16 15.94
C PRO A 56 33.89 16.46 16.88
N THR A 57 33.31 15.38 16.39
CA THR A 57 32.40 14.48 17.11
C THR A 57 33.15 13.24 17.58
N THR A 58 32.61 12.56 18.60
CA THR A 58 33.21 11.32 19.11
C THR A 58 33.05 10.20 18.08
N PRO A 59 34.14 9.57 17.60
CA PRO A 59 34.04 8.49 16.62
C PRO A 59 33.41 7.20 17.17
N GLU A 60 32.74 6.42 16.31
CA GLU A 60 32.35 5.04 16.61
C GLU A 60 33.51 4.23 17.21
N GLY A 61 33.23 3.39 18.19
CA GLY A 61 34.21 2.52 18.83
C GLY A 61 35.10 3.19 19.88
N THR A 62 34.93 4.48 20.16
CA THR A 62 35.72 5.19 21.18
C THR A 62 35.49 4.63 22.59
N HIS A 63 34.23 4.32 22.92
CA HIS A 63 33.83 3.88 24.25
C HIS A 63 33.44 2.38 24.29
N PRO A 64 33.83 1.62 25.33
CA PRO A 64 33.28 0.29 25.58
C PRO A 64 31.80 0.37 25.94
N VAL A 65 30.97 -0.44 25.28
CA VAL A 65 29.50 -0.43 25.44
C VAL A 65 29.04 -1.44 26.49
N MET A 66 28.21 -1.00 27.44
CA MET A 66 27.46 -1.87 28.33
C MET A 66 26.01 -1.98 27.85
N GLU A 67 25.49 -3.21 27.79
CA GLU A 67 24.09 -3.50 27.47
C GLU A 67 23.32 -3.94 28.73
N ARG A 68 22.11 -3.40 28.92
CA ARG A 68 21.20 -3.80 30.00
C ARG A 68 19.79 -4.05 29.47
N LYS A 69 19.24 -5.21 29.81
CA LYS A 69 17.83 -5.53 29.59
C LYS A 69 17.02 -5.06 30.79
N ILE A 70 15.96 -4.29 30.52
CA ILE A 70 15.08 -3.74 31.54
C ILE A 70 13.63 -4.01 31.16
N SER A 71 12.73 -3.93 32.14
CA SER A 71 11.28 -3.89 31.91
C SER A 71 10.76 -2.48 32.11
N ILE A 72 9.84 -2.06 31.25
CA ILE A 72 9.13 -0.77 31.33
C ILE A 72 7.65 -1.08 31.52
N THR A 73 7.02 -0.41 32.48
CA THR A 73 5.58 -0.52 32.71
C THR A 73 4.88 0.59 31.93
N LEU A 74 3.98 0.19 31.04
CA LEU A 74 3.12 1.06 30.24
C LEU A 74 1.76 1.24 30.91
N ASP A 75 0.91 2.06 30.29
CA ASP A 75 -0.45 2.28 30.77
C ASP A 75 -1.28 0.97 30.71
N GLY A 76 -2.15 0.80 31.71
CA GLY A 76 -2.90 -0.44 31.92
C GLY A 76 -2.09 -1.58 32.55
N GLY A 77 -0.89 -1.29 33.07
CA GLY A 77 -0.04 -2.27 33.76
C GLY A 77 0.66 -3.25 32.83
N VAL A 78 0.70 -2.96 31.52
CA VAL A 78 1.41 -3.80 30.55
C VAL A 78 2.91 -3.62 30.72
N HIS A 79 3.63 -4.73 30.81
CA HIS A 79 5.08 -4.75 30.88
C HIS A 79 5.69 -5.08 29.52
N ILE A 80 6.56 -4.22 29.03
CA ILE A 80 7.39 -4.47 27.83
C ILE A 80 8.86 -4.64 28.25
N GLN A 81 9.64 -5.34 27.44
CA GLN A 81 11.09 -5.35 27.60
C GLN A 81 11.71 -4.19 26.84
N ALA A 82 12.90 -3.77 27.26
CA ALA A 82 13.70 -2.81 26.53
C ALA A 82 15.19 -3.09 26.74
N ILE A 83 16.01 -2.64 25.79
CA ILE A 83 17.46 -2.74 25.87
C ILE A 83 18.04 -1.33 25.92
N VAL A 84 18.78 -1.04 26.99
CA VAL A 84 19.63 0.16 27.11
C VAL A 84 21.05 -0.19 26.73
N ARG A 85 21.69 0.65 25.91
CA ARG A 85 23.13 0.59 25.66
C ARG A 85 23.77 1.92 26.03
N GLU A 86 24.83 1.87 26.82
CA GLU A 86 25.52 3.05 27.34
C GLU A 86 27.05 2.90 27.29
N PRO A 87 27.79 4.00 27.08
CA PRO A 87 29.25 4.01 27.25
C PRO A 87 29.60 3.74 28.72
N SER A 88 30.26 2.63 28.98
CA SER A 88 30.51 2.14 30.36
C SER A 88 31.55 2.93 31.13
N ASP A 89 32.37 3.71 30.43
CA ASP A 89 33.45 4.56 30.95
C ASP A 89 33.06 6.05 31.02
N ARG A 90 31.83 6.43 30.62
CA ARG A 90 31.39 7.83 30.62
C ARG A 90 31.46 8.43 32.01
N LYS A 91 32.14 9.58 32.10
CA LYS A 91 32.11 10.46 33.28
C LYS A 91 31.08 11.56 33.03
N GLY A 92 30.07 11.68 33.91
CA GLY A 92 29.04 12.71 33.80
C GLY A 92 27.86 12.33 32.89
N THR A 93 27.13 13.34 32.41
CA THR A 93 25.94 13.17 31.59
C THR A 93 26.23 13.39 30.10
N GLY A 94 25.43 12.79 29.21
CA GLY A 94 25.59 12.91 27.76
C GLY A 94 24.28 12.72 26.99
N PRO A 95 24.32 12.86 25.65
CA PRO A 95 23.12 12.74 24.82
C PRO A 95 22.54 11.32 24.85
N ALA A 96 21.25 11.22 24.55
CA ALA A 96 20.56 9.94 24.45
C ALA A 96 19.55 9.90 23.29
N CYS A 97 19.27 8.70 22.79
CA CYS A 97 18.38 8.47 21.66
C CYS A 97 17.41 7.32 21.95
N LEU A 98 16.11 7.59 21.85
CA LEU A 98 15.05 6.57 21.91
C LEU A 98 14.77 6.05 20.50
N PHE A 99 14.71 4.72 20.33
CA PHE A 99 14.35 4.09 19.07
C PHE A 99 12.85 3.78 18.99
N ILE A 100 12.24 4.14 17.86
CA ILE A 100 10.82 3.93 17.57
C ILE A 100 10.71 3.00 16.37
N HIS A 101 10.01 1.88 16.57
CA HIS A 101 9.91 0.80 15.60
C HIS A 101 9.05 1.18 14.39
N GLY A 102 9.48 0.77 13.20
CA GLY A 102 8.65 0.75 12.00
C GLY A 102 7.62 -0.39 11.99
N ALA A 103 6.84 -0.48 10.91
CA ALA A 103 5.80 -1.50 10.76
C ALA A 103 6.39 -2.93 10.74
N GLY A 104 5.70 -3.89 11.38
CA GLY A 104 6.07 -5.31 11.34
C GLY A 104 7.27 -5.72 12.23
N THR A 105 7.95 -4.78 12.88
CA THR A 105 8.94 -5.07 13.93
C THR A 105 8.33 -4.86 15.31
N GLY A 106 8.90 -5.51 16.34
CA GLY A 106 8.37 -5.37 17.70
C GLY A 106 9.27 -5.75 18.87
N LYS A 107 10.39 -6.46 18.67
CA LYS A 107 11.29 -6.82 19.76
C LYS A 107 12.65 -6.13 19.66
N SER A 108 13.04 -5.47 20.72
CA SER A 108 14.34 -4.81 20.92
C SER A 108 15.54 -5.74 20.75
N SER A 109 15.37 -7.03 21.00
CA SER A 109 16.42 -8.05 20.80
C SER A 109 16.66 -8.44 19.34
N GLU A 110 15.75 -8.09 18.43
CA GLU A 110 15.77 -8.53 17.03
C GLU A 110 16.09 -7.39 16.06
N VAL A 111 15.99 -6.14 16.49
CA VAL A 111 16.21 -4.95 15.65
C VAL A 111 17.13 -3.94 16.30
N TYR A 112 17.71 -3.06 15.47
CA TYR A 112 18.53 -1.92 15.87
C TYR A 112 19.80 -2.22 16.68
N GLY A 113 20.16 -3.49 16.90
CA GLY A 113 21.34 -3.85 17.69
C GLY A 113 22.65 -3.27 17.13
N ASP A 114 22.80 -3.21 15.81
CA ASP A 114 23.93 -2.58 15.14
C ASP A 114 23.95 -1.06 15.35
N LEU A 115 22.85 -0.37 15.01
CA LEU A 115 22.70 1.09 15.14
C LEU A 115 22.86 1.57 16.59
N ALA A 116 22.17 0.91 17.52
CA ALA A 116 22.17 1.29 18.92
C ALA A 116 23.52 1.06 19.60
N SER A 117 24.26 0.01 19.18
CA SER A 117 25.61 -0.26 19.69
C SER A 117 26.63 0.73 19.14
N ALA A 118 26.56 1.05 17.85
CA ALA A 118 27.42 2.06 17.22
C ALA A 118 27.27 3.42 17.93
N MET A 119 26.04 3.93 18.06
CA MET A 119 25.76 5.16 18.79
C MET A 119 26.26 5.14 20.24
N ALA A 120 26.07 4.02 20.96
CA ALA A 120 26.58 3.88 22.32
C ALA A 120 28.11 3.95 22.40
N SER A 121 28.80 3.35 21.43
CA SER A 121 30.26 3.39 21.34
C SER A 121 30.81 4.78 20.97
N ALA A 122 30.00 5.62 20.32
CA ALA A 122 30.26 7.04 20.07
C ALA A 122 29.78 7.97 21.20
N GLY A 123 29.44 7.40 22.36
CA GLY A 123 29.09 8.17 23.53
C GLY A 123 27.67 8.71 23.53
N ILE A 124 26.69 7.99 22.96
CA ILE A 124 25.24 8.33 23.01
C ILE A 124 24.48 7.19 23.70
N THR A 125 23.77 7.46 24.80
CA THR A 125 22.97 6.41 25.46
C THR A 125 21.76 6.06 24.59
N THR A 126 21.51 4.79 24.31
CA THR A 126 20.37 4.37 23.48
C THR A 126 19.39 3.52 24.28
N LEU A 127 18.10 3.69 23.99
CA LEU A 127 17.03 2.81 24.50
C LEU A 127 16.21 2.29 23.32
N VAL A 128 16.14 0.96 23.21
CA VAL A 128 15.28 0.28 22.25
C VAL A 128 14.21 -0.47 23.04
N PRO A 129 12.97 0.03 23.15
CA PRO A 129 11.87 -0.68 23.79
C PRO A 129 11.17 -1.63 22.82
N ASP A 130 10.71 -2.77 23.32
CA ASP A 130 9.75 -3.61 22.61
C ASP A 130 8.48 -2.79 22.33
N LYS A 131 7.91 -2.97 21.14
CA LYS A 131 6.62 -2.39 20.79
C LYS A 131 5.52 -3.12 21.56
N ARG A 132 4.53 -2.40 22.08
CA ARG A 132 3.30 -2.99 22.60
C ARG A 132 2.51 -3.64 21.44
N LEU A 133 2.30 -4.96 21.51
CA LEU A 133 1.70 -5.73 20.41
C LEU A 133 0.30 -6.30 20.70
N ASP A 134 -0.19 -6.24 21.94
CA ASP A 134 -1.54 -6.68 22.31
C ASP A 134 -2.65 -5.80 21.69
N THR A 135 -2.31 -4.57 21.31
CA THR A 135 -3.20 -3.56 20.69
C THR A 135 -2.83 -3.24 19.23
N TYR A 136 -1.97 -4.06 18.62
CA TYR A 136 -1.42 -3.82 17.29
C TYR A 136 -1.62 -5.03 16.38
N THR A 137 -2.21 -4.82 15.21
CA THR A 137 -2.33 -5.86 14.17
C THR A 137 -2.00 -5.27 12.80
N THR A 138 -1.72 -6.10 11.79
CA THR A 138 -1.56 -5.64 10.39
C THR A 138 -2.67 -4.70 9.92
N PHE A 139 -3.86 -4.88 10.48
CA PHE A 139 -5.08 -4.20 10.08
C PHE A 139 -5.44 -3.03 10.96
N HIS A 140 -5.10 -3.05 12.26
CA HIS A 140 -5.49 -2.03 13.21
C HIS A 140 -4.29 -1.43 13.92
N ARG A 141 -4.21 -0.09 13.93
CA ARG A 141 -3.16 0.69 14.58
C ARG A 141 -3.72 1.97 15.17
N ASP A 142 -3.31 2.28 16.40
CA ASP A 142 -3.59 3.55 17.05
C ASP A 142 -2.27 4.29 17.29
N TYR A 143 -1.93 5.21 16.39
CA TYR A 143 -0.67 5.96 16.48
C TYR A 143 -0.62 6.90 17.70
N GLN A 144 -1.76 7.34 18.23
CA GLN A 144 -1.81 8.18 19.43
C GLN A 144 -1.49 7.38 20.69
N ALA A 145 -2.08 6.19 20.83
CA ALA A 145 -1.78 5.26 21.91
C ALA A 145 -0.33 4.79 21.85
N MET A 146 0.16 4.42 20.65
CA MET A 146 1.56 4.04 20.47
C MET A 146 2.52 5.18 20.87
N ALA A 147 2.22 6.43 20.52
CA ALA A 147 3.03 7.57 20.94
C ALA A 147 3.03 7.77 22.47
N ALA A 148 1.93 7.47 23.16
CA ALA A 148 1.88 7.49 24.61
C ALA A 148 2.76 6.39 25.24
N ASP A 149 2.72 5.17 24.69
CA ASP A 149 3.57 4.05 25.13
C ASP A 149 5.07 4.36 24.95
N TYR A 150 5.46 4.89 23.78
CA TYR A 150 6.85 5.35 23.57
C TYR A 150 7.18 6.54 24.47
N GLY A 151 6.21 7.39 24.83
CA GLY A 151 6.37 8.45 25.83
C GLY A 151 6.84 7.93 27.19
N ARG A 152 6.27 6.80 27.67
CA ARG A 152 6.75 6.15 28.90
C ARG A 152 8.20 5.67 28.79
N SER A 153 8.59 5.20 27.61
CA SER A 153 9.97 4.82 27.33
C SER A 153 10.91 6.03 27.29
N LEU A 154 10.45 7.16 26.74
CA LEU A 154 11.18 8.42 26.73
C LEU A 154 11.44 8.95 28.15
N ASP A 155 10.41 8.93 29.00
CA ASP A 155 10.54 9.32 30.41
C ASP A 155 11.57 8.45 31.14
N ARG A 156 11.52 7.13 30.88
CA ARG A 156 12.52 6.21 31.43
C ARG A 156 13.93 6.58 30.97
N LEU A 157 14.13 6.87 29.68
CA LEU A 157 15.42 7.26 29.12
C LEU A 157 15.94 8.57 29.72
N ARG A 158 15.10 9.59 29.88
CA ARG A 158 15.47 10.88 30.49
C ARG A 158 15.92 10.74 31.94
N SER A 159 15.32 9.81 32.68
CA SER A 159 15.70 9.50 34.07
C SER A 159 16.92 8.58 34.20
N TRP A 160 17.48 8.11 33.08
CA TRP A 160 18.53 7.10 33.09
C TRP A 160 19.87 7.68 33.57
N PRO A 161 20.63 7.00 34.44
CA PRO A 161 21.93 7.49 34.90
C PRO A 161 22.88 7.84 33.75
N GLY A 162 23.55 8.98 33.85
CA GLY A 162 24.48 9.44 32.81
C GLY A 162 23.81 10.03 31.56
N VAL A 163 22.49 10.20 31.53
CA VAL A 163 21.78 10.93 30.47
C VAL A 163 21.57 12.39 30.88
N ASP A 164 21.83 13.31 29.94
CA ASP A 164 21.40 14.70 30.04
C ASP A 164 19.97 14.81 29.47
N PRO A 165 18.95 15.10 30.29
CA PRO A 165 17.56 15.12 29.85
C PRO A 165 17.27 16.20 28.80
N THR A 166 18.13 17.23 28.68
CA THR A 166 18.01 18.29 27.68
C THR A 166 18.59 17.92 26.31
N LYS A 167 19.24 16.75 26.21
CA LYS A 167 19.91 16.25 25.00
C LYS A 167 19.37 14.88 24.58
N VAL A 168 18.08 14.64 24.83
CA VAL A 168 17.39 13.39 24.48
C VAL A 168 16.54 13.59 23.23
N GLY A 169 16.78 12.76 22.22
CA GLY A 169 16.05 12.79 20.96
C GLY A 169 15.50 11.44 20.53
N LEU A 170 14.93 11.41 19.33
CA LEU A 170 14.24 10.25 18.78
C LEU A 170 14.91 9.77 17.48
N TYR A 171 14.99 8.45 17.31
CA TYR A 171 15.23 7.78 16.04
C TYR A 171 14.00 6.97 15.66
N ALA A 172 13.47 7.17 14.46
CA ALA A 172 12.27 6.51 14.00
C ALA A 172 12.40 6.02 12.57
N GLU A 173 11.90 4.81 12.30
CA GLU A 173 11.93 4.20 10.96
C GLU A 173 10.51 4.02 10.42
N SER A 174 10.27 4.37 9.14
CA SER A 174 9.02 4.08 8.42
C SER A 174 7.78 4.55 9.18
N GLU A 175 6.83 3.67 9.49
CA GLU A 175 5.65 3.93 10.35
C GLU A 175 5.99 4.63 11.67
N GLY A 176 7.15 4.32 12.27
CA GLY A 176 7.59 4.93 13.51
C GLY A 176 7.74 6.45 13.41
N THR A 177 7.93 6.99 12.21
CA THR A 177 8.08 8.44 11.99
C THR A 177 6.77 9.21 12.21
N TRP A 178 5.60 8.59 11.97
CA TRP A 178 4.32 9.18 12.37
C TRP A 178 4.19 9.24 13.89
N ILE A 179 4.57 8.17 14.58
CA ILE A 179 4.58 8.08 16.05
C ILE A 179 5.53 9.13 16.65
N SER A 180 6.75 9.24 16.11
CA SER A 180 7.74 10.25 16.49
C SER A 180 7.21 11.68 16.30
N SER A 181 6.51 11.94 15.20
CA SER A 181 5.92 13.25 14.91
C SER A 181 4.79 13.60 15.90
N ILE A 182 4.00 12.62 16.35
CA ILE A 182 3.02 12.82 17.43
C ILE A 182 3.74 13.14 18.75
N MET A 183 4.80 12.41 19.08
CA MET A 183 5.57 12.63 20.31
C MET A 183 6.17 14.03 20.36
N THR A 184 6.83 14.47 19.28
CA THR A 184 7.43 15.82 19.18
C THR A 184 6.38 16.93 19.20
N ALA A 185 5.18 16.70 18.67
CA ALA A 185 4.08 17.66 18.78
C ALA A 185 3.54 17.80 20.22
N LYS A 186 3.56 16.72 21.01
CA LYS A 186 3.12 16.72 22.42
C LYS A 186 4.20 17.20 23.39
N ASP A 187 5.47 16.96 23.06
CA ASP A 187 6.60 17.28 23.91
C ASP A 187 7.66 18.10 23.15
N PRO A 188 7.61 19.45 23.27
CA PRO A 188 8.56 20.33 22.59
C PRO A 188 9.97 20.30 23.22
N SER A 189 10.18 19.58 24.34
CA SER A 189 11.50 19.44 24.97
C SER A 189 12.36 18.31 24.36
N ILE A 190 11.84 17.57 23.38
CA ILE A 190 12.62 16.59 22.60
C ILE A 190 13.71 17.35 21.82
N ALA A 191 14.97 16.99 22.06
CA ALA A 191 16.13 17.76 21.60
C ALA A 191 16.42 17.62 20.09
N PHE A 192 16.04 16.49 19.49
CA PHE A 192 16.21 16.21 18.06
C PHE A 192 15.31 15.07 17.59
N SER A 193 15.06 14.99 16.28
CA SER A 193 14.33 13.87 15.66
C SER A 193 14.98 13.38 14.38
N ILE A 194 15.24 12.07 14.30
CA ILE A 194 15.76 11.39 13.11
C ILE A 194 14.63 10.58 12.48
N LEU A 195 14.27 10.94 11.25
CA LEU A 195 13.21 10.30 10.46
C LEU A 195 13.84 9.50 9.32
N THR A 196 13.82 8.17 9.44
CA THR A 196 14.40 7.26 8.46
C THR A 196 13.30 6.60 7.62
N SER A 197 13.40 6.76 6.30
CA SER A 197 12.42 6.33 5.32
C SER A 197 10.97 6.73 5.67
N PRO A 198 10.70 8.01 6.03
CA PRO A 198 9.36 8.42 6.44
C PRO A 198 8.35 8.35 5.28
N PRO A 199 7.13 7.82 5.50
CA PRO A 199 6.03 7.90 4.53
C PRO A 199 5.45 9.30 4.35
N VAL A 200 5.61 10.20 5.33
CA VAL A 200 5.21 11.63 5.32
C VAL A 200 3.71 11.89 5.19
N TYR A 201 3.09 11.46 4.10
CA TYR A 201 1.68 11.66 3.76
C TYR A 201 0.77 10.63 4.44
N PRO A 202 -0.55 10.84 4.48
CA PRO A 202 -1.50 9.83 4.94
C PRO A 202 -1.29 8.48 4.23
N GLY A 203 -1.41 7.40 4.99
CA GLY A 203 -1.09 6.04 4.54
C GLY A 203 -1.81 5.64 3.24
N ARG A 204 -3.06 6.06 3.04
CA ARG A 204 -3.85 5.76 1.82
C ARG A 204 -3.24 6.41 0.57
N GLN A 205 -2.82 7.67 0.67
CA GLN A 205 -2.14 8.37 -0.42
C GLN A 205 -0.79 7.72 -0.72
N GLN A 206 -0.05 7.37 0.34
CA GLN A 206 1.25 6.73 0.21
C GLN A 206 1.16 5.33 -0.40
N MET A 207 0.16 4.53 -0.01
CA MET A 207 -0.10 3.22 -0.58
C MET A 207 -0.47 3.29 -2.07
N ALA A 208 -1.23 4.31 -2.48
CA ALA A 208 -1.54 4.53 -3.89
C ALA A 208 -0.26 4.76 -4.72
N MET A 209 0.62 5.66 -4.26
CA MET A 209 1.91 5.93 -4.91
C MET A 209 2.80 4.68 -4.95
N ALA A 210 2.93 3.97 -3.84
CA ALA A 210 3.76 2.77 -3.72
C ALA A 210 3.26 1.64 -4.62
N ALA A 211 1.95 1.38 -4.62
CA ALA A 211 1.34 0.34 -5.45
C ALA A 211 1.53 0.64 -6.95
N THR A 212 1.32 1.88 -7.38
CA THR A 212 1.60 2.30 -8.77
C THR A 212 3.08 2.11 -9.13
N SER A 213 3.99 2.52 -8.24
CA SER A 213 5.44 2.37 -8.46
C SER A 213 5.88 0.92 -8.59
N TYR A 214 5.33 0.01 -7.78
CA TYR A 214 5.60 -1.42 -7.91
C TYR A 214 5.08 -1.97 -9.24
N LEU A 215 3.87 -1.59 -9.65
CA LEU A 215 3.27 -2.03 -10.90
C LEU A 215 4.03 -1.51 -12.12
N ASP A 216 4.51 -0.26 -12.09
CA ASP A 216 5.36 0.31 -13.14
C ASP A 216 6.68 -0.45 -13.27
N LEU A 217 7.35 -0.71 -12.14
CA LEU A 217 8.62 -1.41 -12.11
C LEU A 217 8.53 -2.82 -12.69
N ILE A 218 7.44 -3.54 -12.43
CA ILE A 218 7.28 -4.88 -12.99
C ILE A 218 6.76 -4.88 -14.43
N GLY A 219 6.39 -3.72 -14.98
CA GLY A 219 5.80 -3.59 -16.32
C GLY A 219 4.36 -4.10 -16.40
N ALA A 220 3.55 -3.86 -15.37
CA ALA A 220 2.14 -4.26 -15.36
C ALA A 220 1.31 -3.56 -16.46
N PRO A 221 0.30 -4.23 -17.04
CA PRO A 221 -0.59 -3.62 -18.02
C PRO A 221 -1.26 -2.37 -17.48
N LYS A 222 -1.54 -1.40 -18.37
CA LYS A 222 -2.25 -0.16 -18.03
C LYS A 222 -3.58 -0.41 -17.34
N GLY A 223 -4.35 -1.40 -17.82
CA GLY A 223 -5.63 -1.76 -17.21
C GLY A 223 -5.52 -2.06 -15.72
N ILE A 224 -4.58 -2.92 -15.30
CA ILE A 224 -4.34 -3.22 -13.87
C ILE A 224 -3.84 -2.00 -13.10
N ARG A 225 -2.94 -1.20 -13.65
CA ARG A 225 -2.46 0.03 -12.99
C ARG A 225 -3.60 1.01 -12.72
N ASN A 226 -4.50 1.17 -13.68
CA ASN A 226 -5.65 2.07 -13.56
C ASN A 226 -6.71 1.60 -12.54
N VAL A 227 -6.55 0.41 -11.95
CA VAL A 227 -7.39 -0.05 -10.83
C VAL A 227 -6.94 0.55 -9.50
N ILE A 228 -5.69 1.04 -9.38
CA ILE A 228 -5.17 1.60 -8.12
C ILE A 228 -6.04 2.75 -7.58
N PRO A 229 -6.44 3.77 -8.38
CA PRO A 229 -7.31 4.83 -7.87
C PRO A 229 -8.65 4.30 -7.37
N ARG A 230 -9.22 3.32 -8.08
CA ARG A 230 -10.48 2.67 -7.67
C ARG A 230 -10.33 1.98 -6.33
N LEU A 231 -9.29 1.18 -6.13
CA LEU A 231 -9.08 0.45 -4.89
C LEU A 231 -8.75 1.37 -3.70
N MET A 232 -7.88 2.35 -3.92
CA MET A 232 -7.42 3.25 -2.87
C MET A 232 -8.47 4.29 -2.49
N GLY A 233 -9.40 4.61 -3.40
CA GLY A 233 -10.55 5.47 -3.11
C GLY A 233 -11.67 4.78 -2.31
N MET A 234 -11.68 3.45 -2.17
CA MET A 234 -12.74 2.76 -1.42
C MET A 234 -12.59 2.91 0.09
N ASP A 235 -13.71 2.88 0.81
CA ASP A 235 -13.71 2.55 2.22
C ASP A 235 -13.23 1.10 2.43
N LEU A 236 -12.17 0.96 3.24
CA LEU A 236 -11.51 -0.29 3.61
C LEU A 236 -11.70 -0.64 5.09
N SER A 237 -12.66 0.01 5.77
CA SER A 237 -13.03 -0.24 7.18
C SER A 237 -13.35 -1.71 7.47
N LEU A 238 -13.90 -2.45 6.49
CA LEU A 238 -14.10 -3.91 6.60
C LEU A 238 -12.81 -4.68 6.92
N LEU A 239 -11.65 -4.16 6.50
CA LEU A 239 -10.32 -4.70 6.82
C LEU A 239 -9.67 -4.02 8.02
N GLY A 240 -10.33 -3.10 8.72
CA GLY A 240 -9.79 -2.35 9.85
C GLY A 240 -8.75 -1.28 9.50
N LEU A 241 -8.46 -1.04 8.21
CA LEU A 241 -7.39 -0.17 7.70
C LEU A 241 -7.61 1.34 7.89
N GLU A 242 -8.36 1.74 8.91
CA GLU A 242 -8.70 3.13 9.23
C GLU A 242 -7.46 3.98 9.51
N TYR A 243 -6.39 3.36 10.03
CA TYR A 243 -5.10 4.02 10.24
C TYR A 243 -4.48 4.58 8.96
N ALA A 244 -4.87 4.06 7.78
CA ALA A 244 -4.40 4.57 6.49
C ALA A 244 -4.83 6.04 6.26
N ASP A 245 -5.88 6.49 6.93
CA ASP A 245 -6.42 7.85 6.83
C ASP A 245 -5.91 8.77 7.95
N PHE A 246 -4.95 8.31 8.75
CA PHE A 246 -4.31 9.12 9.79
C PHE A 246 -3.79 10.46 9.21
N PRO A 247 -4.20 11.61 9.78
CA PRO A 247 -3.78 12.92 9.29
C PRO A 247 -2.35 13.21 9.75
N SER A 248 -1.37 12.73 8.99
CA SER A 248 0.04 12.81 9.35
C SER A 248 0.66 14.20 9.19
N LEU A 249 0.26 14.94 8.16
CA LEU A 249 0.89 16.20 7.77
C LEU A 249 0.88 17.30 8.85
N PRO A 250 -0.20 17.53 9.62
CA PRO A 250 -0.22 18.55 10.67
C PRO A 250 0.85 18.38 11.76
N TYR A 251 1.32 17.15 12.00
CA TYR A 251 2.36 16.90 13.01
C TYR A 251 3.75 17.39 12.56
N LEU A 252 3.99 17.48 11.24
CA LEU A 252 5.25 17.99 10.70
C LEU A 252 5.42 19.49 10.96
N ASP A 253 4.31 20.22 11.10
CA ASP A 253 4.32 21.65 11.45
C ASP A 253 4.82 21.90 12.88
N GLN A 254 4.94 20.86 13.70
CA GLN A 254 5.42 20.94 15.09
C GLN A 254 6.90 20.54 15.27
N LEU A 255 7.58 20.16 14.19
CA LEU A 255 9.01 19.81 14.22
C LEU A 255 9.86 21.10 14.35
N ARG A 256 10.14 21.52 15.59
CA ARG A 256 10.90 22.76 15.91
C ARG A 256 12.35 22.53 16.33
N MET A 257 12.69 21.29 16.66
CA MET A 257 14.05 20.85 16.99
C MET A 257 14.83 20.48 15.73
N PRO A 258 16.17 20.36 15.76
CA PRO A 258 16.93 19.82 14.62
C PRO A 258 16.36 18.48 14.14
N VAL A 259 16.23 18.34 12.81
CA VAL A 259 15.67 17.13 12.17
C VAL A 259 16.69 16.54 11.20
N MET A 260 16.91 15.24 11.28
CA MET A 260 17.62 14.48 10.25
C MET A 260 16.63 13.62 9.47
N ILE A 261 16.66 13.69 8.15
CA ILE A 261 15.87 12.85 7.25
C ILE A 261 16.83 11.91 6.53
N ASN A 262 16.52 10.62 6.54
CA ASN A 262 17.30 9.60 5.83
C ASN A 262 16.41 8.86 4.84
N PHE A 263 16.89 8.65 3.61
CA PHE A 263 16.19 7.82 2.62
C PHE A 263 17.16 6.88 1.91
N GLY A 264 16.68 5.68 1.60
CA GLY A 264 17.31 4.81 0.62
C GLY A 264 16.84 5.15 -0.79
N THR A 265 17.74 5.49 -1.71
CA THR A 265 17.36 5.87 -3.09
C THR A 265 16.86 4.70 -3.94
N LYS A 266 16.95 3.46 -3.43
CA LYS A 266 16.35 2.28 -4.07
C LYS A 266 15.00 1.90 -3.44
N ASP A 267 14.56 2.66 -2.44
CA ASP A 267 13.22 2.54 -1.89
C ASP A 267 12.21 3.17 -2.84
N VAL A 268 11.30 2.35 -3.34
CA VAL A 268 10.27 2.75 -4.30
C VAL A 268 8.89 2.78 -3.65
N SER A 269 8.84 2.58 -2.33
CA SER A 269 7.63 2.60 -1.52
C SER A 269 7.41 3.93 -0.80
N MET A 270 8.47 4.72 -0.61
CA MET A 270 8.45 6.01 0.09
C MET A 270 8.54 7.20 -0.88
N PRO A 271 8.02 8.38 -0.52
CA PRO A 271 8.06 9.55 -1.37
C PRO A 271 9.41 10.26 -1.16
N VAL A 272 10.48 9.61 -1.61
CA VAL A 272 11.86 9.94 -1.23
C VAL A 272 12.27 11.37 -1.58
N GLU A 273 11.65 12.00 -2.58
CA GLU A 273 11.91 13.40 -2.95
C GLU A 273 10.77 14.31 -2.48
N GLN A 274 9.53 13.97 -2.83
CA GLN A 274 8.34 14.76 -2.52
C GLN A 274 8.12 14.89 -1.00
N GLY A 275 8.32 13.80 -0.25
CA GLY A 275 8.21 13.79 1.20
C GLY A 275 9.33 14.56 1.89
N ALA A 276 10.56 14.44 1.40
CA ALA A 276 11.69 15.21 1.92
C ALA A 276 11.45 16.72 1.76
N ARG A 277 11.00 17.15 0.58
CA ARG A 277 10.64 18.54 0.31
C ARG A 277 9.50 19.01 1.20
N GLU A 278 8.50 18.18 1.45
CA GLU A 278 7.36 18.56 2.30
C GLU A 278 7.76 18.73 3.77
N ILE A 279 8.62 17.86 4.31
CA ILE A 279 9.18 18.04 5.66
C ILE A 279 9.98 19.34 5.73
N ILE A 280 10.91 19.58 4.78
CA ILE A 280 11.73 20.80 4.74
C ILE A 280 10.85 22.05 4.64
N ARG A 281 9.83 22.02 3.79
CA ARG A 281 8.92 23.16 3.60
C ARG A 281 8.15 23.49 4.87
N ARG A 282 7.61 22.49 5.57
CA ARG A 282 6.81 22.68 6.78
C ARG A 282 7.63 23.11 7.99
N THR A 283 8.82 22.51 8.17
CA THR A 283 9.79 22.92 9.20
C THR A 283 10.27 24.35 8.96
N HIS A 284 10.67 24.71 7.74
CA HIS A 284 11.01 26.10 7.42
C HIS A 284 9.85 27.06 7.74
N ALA A 285 8.60 26.69 7.40
CA ALA A 285 7.42 27.52 7.69
C ALA A 285 7.16 27.76 9.18
N ASN A 286 7.67 26.91 10.07
CA ASN A 286 7.60 27.10 11.53
C ASN A 286 8.87 27.75 12.14
N GLY A 287 9.83 28.15 11.30
CA GLY A 287 11.09 28.78 11.71
C GLY A 287 12.24 27.81 11.98
N ASN A 288 12.10 26.53 11.62
CA ASN A 288 13.14 25.53 11.78
C ASN A 288 13.85 25.22 10.46
N ASP A 289 15.03 25.83 10.28
CA ASP A 289 15.90 25.59 9.12
C ASP A 289 16.96 24.50 9.36
N ASN A 290 17.01 23.91 10.56
CA ASN A 290 18.04 22.94 10.93
C ASN A 290 17.62 21.51 10.52
N VAL A 291 17.41 21.32 9.21
CA VAL A 291 16.93 20.06 8.63
C VAL A 291 17.97 19.45 7.69
N THR A 292 18.63 18.39 8.15
CA THR A 292 19.64 17.66 7.38
C THR A 292 19.01 16.49 6.64
N LEU A 293 19.31 16.32 5.35
CA LEU A 293 18.80 15.25 4.49
C LEU A 293 19.95 14.42 3.94
N ARG A 294 19.88 13.10 4.13
CA ARG A 294 20.85 12.13 3.63
C ARG A 294 20.21 11.03 2.81
N TYR A 295 20.74 10.85 1.61
CA TYR A 295 20.35 9.78 0.71
C TYR A 295 21.44 8.71 0.61
N TYR A 296 21.04 7.45 0.74
CA TYR A 296 21.94 6.30 0.67
C TYR A 296 21.53 5.41 -0.51
N PRO A 297 22.47 4.72 -1.20
CA PRO A 297 22.14 3.83 -2.32
C PRO A 297 21.58 2.47 -1.85
N THR A 298 20.55 2.51 -1.02
CA THR A 298 20.04 1.41 -0.19
C THR A 298 18.54 1.21 -0.37
N ASN A 299 18.01 0.11 0.18
CA ASN A 299 16.56 -0.13 0.26
C ASN A 299 15.90 0.68 1.40
N HIS A 300 14.62 0.40 1.64
CA HIS A 300 13.80 0.99 2.69
C HIS A 300 14.44 0.96 4.10
N GLN A 301 15.21 -0.08 4.42
CA GLN A 301 15.84 -0.30 5.73
C GLN A 301 17.28 0.25 5.80
N ILE A 302 17.70 1.07 4.84
CA ILE A 302 19.08 1.55 4.69
C ILE A 302 20.11 0.40 4.55
N ARG A 303 19.66 -0.75 4.02
CA ARG A 303 20.51 -1.91 3.74
C ARG A 303 20.93 -1.95 2.27
N THR A 304 22.12 -2.50 2.01
CA THR A 304 22.64 -2.68 0.65
C THR A 304 22.38 -4.11 0.13
N GLY A 305 22.70 -4.39 -1.14
CA GLY A 305 22.58 -5.73 -1.74
C GLY A 305 21.20 -6.10 -2.32
N SER A 306 20.10 -5.46 -1.89
CA SER A 306 18.78 -5.67 -2.50
C SER A 306 17.92 -4.39 -2.48
N ARG A 307 16.89 -4.32 -3.32
CA ARG A 307 15.81 -3.32 -3.19
C ARG A 307 14.73 -3.74 -2.18
N LEU A 308 14.61 -5.04 -1.94
CA LEU A 308 13.66 -5.61 -0.98
C LEU A 308 14.29 -5.65 0.42
N ALA A 309 13.44 -5.59 1.45
CA ALA A 309 13.82 -5.98 2.79
C ALA A 309 14.07 -7.50 2.82
N LYS A 310 15.28 -7.91 3.18
CA LYS A 310 15.66 -9.32 3.35
C LYS A 310 16.50 -9.45 4.62
N ALA A 311 16.36 -10.58 5.30
CA ALA A 311 17.17 -10.89 6.47
C ALA A 311 18.66 -10.94 6.10
N GLY A 312 19.51 -10.43 6.99
CA GLY A 312 20.97 -10.51 6.87
C GLY A 312 21.61 -9.58 5.84
N LEU A 313 20.85 -8.64 5.24
CA LEU A 313 21.47 -7.63 4.38
C LEU A 313 22.38 -6.71 5.21
N PRO A 314 23.55 -6.31 4.68
CA PRO A 314 24.46 -5.41 5.38
C PRO A 314 23.91 -3.99 5.45
N LEU A 315 24.17 -3.30 6.57
CA LEU A 315 23.92 -1.86 6.69
C LEU A 315 24.81 -1.09 5.73
N GLU A 316 24.36 0.08 5.30
CA GLU A 316 25.26 1.01 4.61
C GLU A 316 26.38 1.43 5.59
N PRO A 317 27.66 1.27 5.22
CA PRO A 317 28.78 1.41 6.17
C PRO A 317 28.98 2.79 6.78
N ARG A 318 28.51 3.86 6.13
CA ARG A 318 28.61 5.25 6.61
C ARG A 318 27.41 5.65 7.45
N TYR A 319 26.36 4.84 7.46
CA TYR A 319 25.09 5.25 8.05
C TYR A 319 25.21 5.47 9.56
N THR A 320 25.83 4.55 10.30
CA THR A 320 26.04 4.69 11.75
C THR A 320 26.88 5.93 12.07
N HIS A 321 28.01 6.09 11.37
CA HIS A 321 28.86 7.28 11.47
C HIS A 321 28.10 8.59 11.24
N ASN A 322 27.20 8.63 10.26
CA ASN A 322 26.44 9.85 9.99
C ASN A 322 25.38 10.13 11.06
N LEU A 323 24.81 9.11 11.69
CA LEU A 323 23.87 9.30 12.80
C LEU A 323 24.58 9.78 14.07
N GLU A 324 25.69 9.15 14.45
CA GLU A 324 26.45 9.52 15.66
C GLU A 324 27.07 10.91 15.54
N ASP A 325 27.65 11.24 14.38
CA ASP A 325 28.20 12.58 14.10
C ASP A 325 27.11 13.64 14.19
N TRP A 326 25.95 13.37 13.59
CA TRP A 326 24.84 14.31 13.61
C TRP A 326 24.29 14.55 15.02
N ILE A 327 24.06 13.47 15.79
CA ILE A 327 23.56 13.58 17.19
C ILE A 327 24.57 14.33 18.05
N ASN A 328 25.85 13.97 18.00
CA ASN A 328 26.88 14.65 18.79
C ASN A 328 27.02 16.12 18.38
N ALA A 329 26.96 16.44 17.09
CA ALA A 329 26.96 17.82 16.62
C ALA A 329 25.75 18.62 17.11
N VAL A 330 24.55 18.04 17.10
CA VAL A 330 23.35 18.68 17.66
C VAL A 330 23.47 18.87 19.16
N ALA A 331 24.04 17.88 19.88
CA ALA A 331 24.30 17.96 21.32
C ALA A 331 25.34 19.04 21.71
N LEU A 332 26.17 19.48 20.76
CA LEU A 332 27.06 20.65 20.88
C LEU A 332 26.34 21.99 20.58
N GLY A 333 25.09 21.97 20.14
CA GLY A 333 24.28 23.15 19.83
C GLY A 333 24.40 23.64 18.39
N THR A 334 24.82 22.78 17.45
CA THR A 334 25.01 23.15 16.03
C THR A 334 23.70 23.67 15.41
N GLN A 335 23.74 24.91 14.92
CA GLN A 335 22.64 25.56 14.19
C GLN A 335 22.74 25.35 12.67
N ALA A 336 21.67 25.67 11.95
CA ALA A 336 21.56 25.45 10.49
C ALA A 336 22.72 26.06 9.67
N ASN A 337 23.23 27.23 10.05
CA ASN A 337 24.34 27.92 9.38
C ASN A 337 25.75 27.49 9.85
N GLN A 338 25.82 26.55 10.80
CA GLN A 338 27.06 26.07 11.43
C GLN A 338 27.48 24.67 10.95
N TRP A 339 26.73 24.04 10.05
CA TRP A 339 27.19 22.83 9.38
C TRP A 339 28.35 23.16 8.42
N SER A 340 29.36 22.30 8.39
CA SER A 340 30.49 22.38 7.44
C SER A 340 30.28 21.51 6.21
N THR A 341 29.33 20.57 6.27
CA THR A 341 28.85 19.82 5.10
C THR A 341 27.49 20.33 4.63
N PRO A 342 27.11 20.09 3.36
CA PRO A 342 25.79 20.49 2.86
C PRO A 342 24.64 19.84 3.64
N MET A 343 23.56 20.61 3.82
CA MET A 343 22.35 20.11 4.49
C MET A 343 21.68 18.98 3.70
N ILE A 344 21.76 19.00 2.36
CA ILE A 344 21.17 17.99 1.48
C ILE A 344 22.28 17.29 0.69
N ALA A 345 22.50 16.00 0.97
CA ALA A 345 23.64 15.28 0.42
C ALA A 345 23.40 13.77 0.28
N GLY A 346 24.28 13.09 -0.47
CA GLY A 346 24.30 11.64 -0.62
C GLY A 346 24.01 11.17 -2.05
N SER A 347 23.50 9.95 -2.17
CA SER A 347 23.10 9.37 -3.45
C SER A 347 21.99 10.18 -4.11
N GLN A 348 22.05 10.40 -5.43
CA GLN A 348 20.99 11.12 -6.14
C GLN A 348 19.68 10.32 -6.10
N PRO A 349 18.58 10.85 -5.51
CA PRO A 349 17.29 10.18 -5.52
C PRO A 349 16.62 10.25 -6.90
N HIS A 350 15.65 9.36 -7.10
CA HIS A 350 14.77 9.36 -8.26
C HIS A 350 13.42 8.71 -7.90
N GLN A 351 12.48 9.53 -7.46
CA GLN A 351 11.10 9.16 -7.19
C GLN A 351 10.35 9.00 -8.52
N LEU A 352 9.69 7.85 -8.72
CA LEU A 352 8.99 7.56 -9.96
C LEU A 352 7.65 8.28 -10.06
N ASN A 353 6.85 8.17 -9.00
CA ASN A 353 5.45 8.59 -8.98
C ASN A 353 5.19 9.56 -7.83
N GLN A 354 4.29 10.50 -8.06
CA GLN A 354 3.85 11.49 -7.10
C GLN A 354 2.81 10.88 -6.14
N VAL A 355 2.86 11.28 -4.87
CA VAL A 355 1.79 11.03 -3.90
C VAL A 355 0.55 11.84 -4.32
N PRO A 356 -0.61 11.20 -4.54
CA PRO A 356 -1.83 11.91 -4.94
C PRO A 356 -2.32 12.81 -3.81
N GLU A 357 -2.84 13.98 -4.17
CA GLU A 357 -3.34 14.98 -3.20
C GLU A 357 -4.60 14.53 -2.47
N HIS A 358 -5.42 13.72 -3.15
CA HIS A 358 -6.67 13.19 -2.65
C HIS A 358 -6.91 11.76 -3.12
N THR A 359 -7.76 11.05 -2.38
CA THR A 359 -8.12 9.64 -2.62
C THR A 359 -9.62 9.45 -2.49
N ASN A 360 -10.41 10.31 -3.15
CA ASN A 360 -11.87 10.22 -3.16
C ASN A 360 -12.35 8.97 -3.91
N THR A 361 -13.57 8.53 -3.60
CA THR A 361 -14.13 7.30 -4.15
C THR A 361 -14.84 7.50 -5.48
N GLY A 362 -14.96 6.41 -6.25
CA GLY A 362 -15.79 6.34 -7.47
C GLY A 362 -17.17 5.74 -7.18
N LEU A 363 -17.84 5.20 -8.20
CA LEU A 363 -19.17 4.57 -8.04
C LEU A 363 -19.21 3.37 -7.07
N ILE A 364 -18.09 2.68 -6.86
CA ILE A 364 -17.97 1.58 -5.90
C ILE A 364 -17.31 2.14 -4.63
N PRO A 365 -18.09 2.53 -3.60
CA PRO A 365 -17.57 3.34 -2.51
C PRO A 365 -16.80 2.53 -1.46
N SER A 366 -16.97 1.20 -1.41
CA SER A 366 -16.44 0.37 -0.32
C SER A 366 -16.02 -1.02 -0.80
N LEU A 367 -15.13 -1.65 -0.03
CA LEU A 367 -14.74 -3.05 -0.26
C LEU A 367 -15.94 -3.99 -0.22
N THR A 368 -16.90 -3.75 0.68
CA THR A 368 -18.14 -4.54 0.75
C THR A 368 -18.91 -4.48 -0.56
N ALA A 369 -19.07 -3.30 -1.15
CA ALA A 369 -19.75 -3.13 -2.44
C ALA A 369 -19.01 -3.88 -3.55
N LEU A 370 -17.68 -3.83 -3.57
CA LEU A 370 -16.87 -4.59 -4.53
C LEU A 370 -17.04 -6.10 -4.36
N LEU A 371 -16.97 -6.62 -3.13
CA LEU A 371 -17.13 -8.04 -2.84
C LEU A 371 -18.52 -8.55 -3.24
N VAL A 372 -19.57 -7.77 -2.94
CA VAL A 372 -20.94 -8.06 -3.38
C VAL A 372 -21.00 -8.15 -4.91
N LEU A 373 -20.44 -7.18 -5.61
CA LEU A 373 -20.39 -7.18 -7.08
C LEU A 373 -19.69 -8.44 -7.63
N MET A 374 -18.54 -8.79 -7.06
CA MET A 374 -17.71 -9.91 -7.50
C MET A 374 -18.33 -11.28 -7.21
N VAL A 375 -19.05 -11.42 -6.10
CA VAL A 375 -19.63 -12.71 -5.66
C VAL A 375 -21.06 -12.92 -6.17
N CYS A 376 -21.83 -11.85 -6.40
CA CYS A 376 -23.21 -11.92 -6.89
C CYS A 376 -23.31 -12.70 -8.21
N GLY A 377 -22.42 -12.43 -9.16
CA GLY A 377 -22.42 -13.11 -10.45
C GLY A 377 -22.25 -14.63 -10.36
N PRO A 378 -21.18 -15.14 -9.72
CA PRO A 378 -21.00 -16.57 -9.45
C PRO A 378 -22.17 -17.22 -8.71
N ILE A 379 -22.75 -16.56 -7.70
CA ILE A 379 -23.93 -17.08 -6.98
C ILE A 379 -25.12 -17.25 -7.93
N LEU A 380 -25.40 -16.24 -8.77
CA LEU A 380 -26.49 -16.29 -9.74
C LEU A 380 -26.28 -17.39 -10.78
N LEU A 381 -25.05 -17.61 -11.25
CA LEU A 381 -24.72 -18.70 -12.16
C LEU A 381 -24.88 -20.08 -11.48
N ALA A 382 -24.48 -20.23 -10.22
CA ALA A 382 -24.71 -21.45 -9.46
C ALA A 382 -26.20 -21.74 -9.26
N ALA A 383 -26.99 -20.71 -8.92
CA ALA A 383 -28.45 -20.82 -8.83
C ALA A 383 -29.07 -21.20 -10.19
N ALA A 384 -28.57 -20.64 -11.30
CA ALA A 384 -29.01 -21.02 -12.63
C ALA A 384 -28.73 -22.50 -12.95
N LEU A 385 -27.56 -23.01 -12.55
CA LEU A 385 -27.21 -24.42 -12.69
C LEU A 385 -28.17 -25.32 -11.91
N VAL A 386 -28.45 -24.97 -10.64
CA VAL A 386 -29.42 -25.70 -9.82
C VAL A 386 -30.82 -25.67 -10.46
N SER A 387 -31.28 -24.51 -10.92
CA SER A 387 -32.57 -24.37 -11.63
C SER A 387 -32.62 -25.23 -12.90
N ALA A 388 -31.53 -25.28 -13.68
CA ALA A 388 -31.43 -26.12 -14.87
C ALA A 388 -31.47 -27.62 -14.54
N LEU A 389 -30.79 -28.06 -13.47
CA LEU A 389 -30.78 -29.45 -13.02
C LEU A 389 -32.16 -29.90 -12.53
N ILE A 390 -32.84 -29.06 -11.73
CA ILE A 390 -34.22 -29.30 -11.28
C ILE A 390 -35.17 -29.38 -12.48
N GLY A 391 -35.01 -28.49 -13.46
CA GLY A 391 -35.78 -28.51 -14.70
C GLY A 391 -35.57 -29.79 -15.51
N ALA A 392 -34.32 -30.23 -15.65
CA ALA A 392 -33.96 -31.47 -16.33
C ALA A 392 -34.56 -32.70 -15.63
N LEU A 393 -34.43 -32.79 -14.31
CA LEU A 393 -35.01 -33.87 -13.51
C LEU A 393 -36.54 -33.89 -13.63
N SER A 394 -37.18 -32.73 -13.50
CA SER A 394 -38.63 -32.58 -13.64
C SER A 394 -39.11 -33.01 -15.04
N SER A 395 -38.36 -32.68 -16.08
CA SER A 395 -38.66 -33.11 -17.45
C SER A 395 -38.52 -34.62 -17.63
N HIS A 396 -37.51 -35.23 -17.02
CA HIS A 396 -37.29 -36.67 -17.06
C HIS A 396 -38.41 -37.44 -16.33
N LEU A 397 -38.85 -36.93 -15.18
CA LEU A 397 -39.97 -37.50 -14.43
C LEU A 397 -41.30 -37.34 -15.19
N ARG A 398 -41.55 -36.19 -15.82
CA ARG A 398 -42.77 -35.95 -16.61
C ARG A 398 -42.81 -36.72 -17.93
N ALA A 399 -41.67 -37.01 -18.54
CA ALA A 399 -41.57 -37.86 -19.73
C ALA A 399 -42.04 -39.31 -19.46
N ARG A 400 -42.09 -39.74 -18.19
CA ARG A 400 -42.72 -41.01 -17.77
C ARG A 400 -44.25 -40.92 -17.64
N GLY A 401 -44.83 -39.72 -17.65
CA GLY A 401 -46.27 -39.47 -17.64
C GLY A 401 -46.82 -39.03 -19.02
N LYS A 402 -48.15 -39.01 -19.19
CA LYS A 402 -48.84 -38.66 -20.46
C LYS A 402 -48.90 -37.14 -20.78
N ASP A 403 -48.27 -36.28 -19.98
CA ASP A 403 -48.43 -34.81 -20.10
C ASP A 403 -47.38 -34.19 -21.04
N ARG A 404 -47.79 -33.79 -22.25
CA ARG A 404 -46.93 -33.38 -23.37
C ARG A 404 -46.87 -31.85 -23.58
N ARG A 405 -46.85 -31.04 -22.52
CA ARG A 405 -46.57 -29.60 -22.67
C ARG A 405 -45.09 -29.37 -23.03
N GLN A 406 -44.82 -28.77 -24.20
CA GLN A 406 -43.46 -28.43 -24.66
C GLN A 406 -42.90 -27.22 -23.90
N SER A 407 -42.36 -27.43 -22.69
CA SER A 407 -41.51 -26.46 -22.00
C SER A 407 -40.05 -26.68 -22.38
N GLY A 408 -39.30 -25.63 -22.67
CA GLY A 408 -37.92 -25.76 -23.12
C GLY A 408 -37.31 -24.48 -23.66
N PHE A 409 -36.02 -24.54 -23.96
CA PHE A 409 -35.33 -23.54 -24.76
C PHE A 409 -35.42 -23.88 -26.25
N SER A 410 -35.49 -22.85 -27.08
CA SER A 410 -35.41 -23.03 -28.54
C SER A 410 -34.07 -23.65 -28.99
N LYS A 411 -34.05 -24.27 -30.17
CA LYS A 411 -32.84 -24.89 -30.75
C LYS A 411 -31.65 -23.93 -30.73
N GLY A 412 -30.55 -24.38 -30.13
CA GLY A 412 -29.29 -23.64 -30.01
C GLY A 412 -29.20 -22.60 -28.88
N LEU A 413 -30.30 -22.25 -28.21
CA LEU A 413 -30.26 -21.33 -27.07
C LEU A 413 -29.59 -21.97 -25.85
N THR A 414 -29.86 -23.25 -25.55
CA THR A 414 -29.20 -23.99 -24.47
C THR A 414 -27.67 -23.96 -24.59
N GLY A 415 -27.14 -24.21 -25.79
CA GLY A 415 -25.70 -24.15 -26.05
C GLY A 415 -25.11 -22.76 -25.79
N ARG A 416 -25.80 -21.69 -26.24
CA ARG A 416 -25.37 -20.32 -25.96
C ARG A 416 -25.37 -19.99 -24.48
N LEU A 417 -26.38 -20.42 -23.73
CA LEU A 417 -26.48 -20.18 -22.29
C LEU A 417 -25.35 -20.88 -21.51
N TRP A 418 -25.01 -22.11 -21.89
CA TRP A 418 -23.83 -22.80 -21.35
C TRP A 418 -22.53 -22.08 -21.70
N SER A 419 -22.34 -21.71 -22.97
CA SER A 419 -21.15 -20.96 -23.39
C SER A 419 -21.04 -19.63 -22.64
N LEU A 420 -22.16 -18.93 -22.43
CA LEU A 420 -22.19 -17.64 -21.73
C LEU A 420 -21.81 -17.80 -20.26
N GLY A 421 -22.44 -18.75 -19.55
CA GLY A 421 -22.13 -19.01 -18.14
C GLY A 421 -20.70 -19.51 -17.92
N LEU A 422 -20.22 -20.44 -18.75
CA LEU A 422 -18.86 -20.97 -18.66
C LEU A 422 -17.81 -19.90 -18.99
N LEU A 423 -18.03 -19.09 -20.02
CA LEU A 423 -17.11 -18.00 -20.36
C LEU A 423 -17.08 -16.93 -19.26
N ALA A 424 -18.23 -16.57 -18.69
CA ALA A 424 -18.32 -15.61 -17.59
C ALA A 424 -17.54 -16.11 -16.36
N ALA A 425 -17.82 -17.34 -15.90
CA ALA A 425 -17.14 -17.94 -14.75
C ALA A 425 -15.62 -18.11 -15.02
N GLY A 426 -15.25 -18.54 -16.22
CA GLY A 426 -13.86 -18.68 -16.64
C GLY A 426 -13.11 -17.35 -16.66
N LEU A 427 -13.72 -16.29 -17.21
CA LEU A 427 -13.14 -14.93 -17.21
C LEU A 427 -12.92 -14.40 -15.80
N MET A 428 -13.91 -14.56 -14.91
CA MET A 428 -13.77 -14.14 -13.52
C MET A 428 -12.63 -14.89 -12.81
N ALA A 429 -12.60 -16.22 -12.93
CA ALA A 429 -11.54 -17.02 -12.32
C ALA A 429 -10.15 -16.66 -12.88
N ALA A 430 -10.05 -16.48 -14.20
CA ALA A 430 -8.79 -16.12 -14.85
C ALA A 430 -8.32 -14.72 -14.47
N LEU A 431 -9.24 -13.75 -14.34
CA LEU A 431 -8.93 -12.41 -13.84
C LEU A 431 -8.38 -12.47 -12.40
N LEU A 432 -9.04 -13.20 -11.51
CA LEU A 432 -8.60 -13.36 -10.11
C LEU A 432 -7.22 -13.99 -10.03
N ALA A 433 -6.99 -15.06 -10.80
CA ALA A 433 -5.67 -15.72 -10.88
C ALA A 433 -4.60 -14.77 -11.45
N TYR A 434 -4.95 -13.95 -12.44
CA TYR A 434 -4.07 -12.95 -13.01
C TYR A 434 -3.71 -11.88 -11.97
N ALA A 435 -4.72 -11.28 -11.33
CA ALA A 435 -4.54 -10.24 -10.31
C ALA A 435 -3.66 -10.76 -9.15
N PHE A 436 -3.93 -11.97 -8.65
CA PHE A 436 -3.10 -12.61 -7.63
C PHE A 436 -1.64 -12.75 -8.07
N THR A 437 -1.41 -13.19 -9.32
CA THR A 437 -0.07 -13.34 -9.87
C THR A 437 0.66 -12.00 -9.97
N VAL A 438 -0.04 -10.96 -10.44
CA VAL A 438 0.52 -9.61 -10.56
C VAL A 438 0.87 -9.05 -9.18
N VAL A 439 -0.02 -9.17 -8.19
CA VAL A 439 0.26 -8.73 -6.81
C VAL A 439 1.48 -9.44 -6.25
N ARG A 440 1.59 -10.76 -6.39
CA ARG A 440 2.75 -11.52 -5.93
C ARG A 440 4.05 -11.07 -6.62
N LYS A 441 4.01 -10.76 -7.91
CA LYS A 441 5.15 -10.25 -8.68
C LYS A 441 5.53 -8.83 -8.27
N ALA A 442 4.55 -7.97 -8.02
CA ALA A 442 4.74 -6.60 -7.56
C ALA A 442 5.43 -6.55 -6.18
N LEU A 443 4.93 -7.33 -5.21
CA LEU A 443 5.55 -7.44 -3.88
C LEU A 443 6.98 -8.01 -3.93
N GLY A 444 7.27 -8.85 -4.92
CA GLY A 444 8.61 -9.37 -5.17
C GLY A 444 9.49 -8.50 -6.07
N LEU A 445 8.99 -7.35 -6.56
CA LEU A 445 9.65 -6.48 -7.56
C LEU A 445 10.20 -7.28 -8.77
N MET A 446 9.45 -8.28 -9.22
CA MET A 446 9.82 -9.15 -10.34
C MET A 446 9.08 -8.73 -11.60
N HIS A 447 9.82 -8.43 -12.67
CA HIS A 447 9.23 -8.15 -13.99
C HIS A 447 8.22 -9.22 -14.43
N LEU A 448 7.12 -8.77 -14.99
CA LEU A 448 6.15 -9.62 -15.69
C LEU A 448 6.76 -10.08 -17.01
N SER A 449 6.57 -11.36 -17.33
CA SER A 449 6.99 -11.90 -18.61
C SER A 449 6.10 -11.35 -19.74
N SER A 450 6.62 -11.32 -20.97
CA SER A 450 5.83 -10.98 -22.15
C SER A 450 4.56 -11.85 -22.28
N MET A 451 4.65 -13.12 -21.87
CA MET A 451 3.50 -14.02 -21.79
C MET A 451 2.38 -13.48 -20.87
N MET A 452 2.72 -12.88 -19.73
CA MET A 452 1.71 -12.29 -18.84
C MET A 452 1.09 -11.01 -19.40
N ALA A 453 1.82 -10.21 -20.17
CA ALA A 453 1.23 -9.10 -20.91
C ALA A 453 0.24 -9.61 -21.97
N SER A 454 0.60 -10.67 -22.69
CA SER A 454 -0.28 -11.32 -23.67
C SER A 454 -1.52 -11.93 -23.01
N CYS A 455 -1.41 -12.50 -21.81
CA CYS A 455 -2.56 -13.01 -21.06
C CYS A 455 -3.58 -11.90 -20.74
N TRP A 456 -3.14 -10.69 -20.39
CA TRP A 456 -4.04 -9.55 -20.19
C TRP A 456 -4.79 -9.18 -21.48
N SER A 457 -4.07 -9.12 -22.60
CA SER A 457 -4.66 -8.84 -23.92
C SER A 457 -5.68 -9.92 -24.31
N LEU A 458 -5.36 -11.19 -24.07
CA LEU A 458 -6.26 -12.31 -24.31
C LEU A 458 -7.53 -12.20 -23.45
N LEU A 459 -7.41 -11.88 -22.16
CA LEU A 459 -8.56 -11.65 -21.29
C LEU A 459 -9.45 -10.50 -21.79
N SER A 460 -8.83 -9.43 -22.27
CA SER A 460 -9.53 -8.27 -22.86
C SER A 460 -10.32 -8.67 -24.11
N VAL A 461 -9.70 -9.44 -25.01
CA VAL A 461 -10.37 -9.98 -26.22
C VAL A 461 -11.49 -10.96 -25.85
N LEU A 462 -11.26 -11.86 -24.89
CA LEU A 462 -12.28 -12.79 -24.41
C LEU A 462 -13.45 -12.06 -23.75
N CYS A 463 -13.22 -10.91 -23.10
CA CYS A 463 -14.27 -10.04 -22.60
C CYS A 463 -15.12 -9.45 -23.73
N LEU A 464 -14.50 -9.02 -24.85
CA LEU A 464 -15.25 -8.59 -26.03
C LEU A 464 -16.08 -9.74 -26.64
N VAL A 465 -15.52 -10.95 -26.71
CA VAL A 465 -16.25 -12.16 -27.14
C VAL A 465 -17.42 -12.45 -26.20
N PHE A 466 -17.23 -12.25 -24.90
CA PHE A 466 -18.28 -12.41 -23.90
C PHE A 466 -19.43 -11.41 -24.09
N ILE A 467 -19.13 -10.13 -24.35
CA ILE A 467 -20.13 -9.12 -24.68
C ILE A 467 -20.87 -9.47 -25.98
N LEU A 468 -20.16 -9.95 -27.00
CA LEU A 468 -20.76 -10.41 -28.26
C LEU A 468 -21.69 -11.61 -28.06
N LEU A 469 -21.28 -12.57 -27.22
CA LEU A 469 -22.09 -13.73 -26.89
C LEU A 469 -23.34 -13.35 -26.10
N LEU A 470 -23.24 -12.39 -25.18
CA LEU A 470 -24.37 -11.82 -24.46
C LEU A 470 -25.36 -11.14 -25.42
N ALA A 471 -24.86 -10.27 -26.30
CA ALA A 471 -25.66 -9.59 -27.34
C ALA A 471 -26.37 -10.60 -28.28
N SER A 472 -25.65 -11.63 -28.71
CA SER A 472 -26.19 -12.71 -29.56
C SER A 472 -27.28 -13.52 -28.84
N THR A 473 -27.09 -13.77 -27.54
CA THR A 473 -28.07 -14.47 -26.69
C THR A 473 -29.34 -13.64 -26.55
N LEU A 474 -29.23 -12.35 -26.20
CA LEU A 474 -30.37 -11.41 -26.11
C LEU A 474 -31.12 -11.32 -27.44
N THR A 475 -30.40 -11.18 -28.56
CA THR A 475 -30.98 -11.17 -29.90
C THR A 475 -31.77 -12.45 -30.18
N SER A 476 -31.25 -13.62 -29.76
CA SER A 476 -31.93 -14.90 -29.97
C SER A 476 -33.18 -15.11 -29.11
N VAL A 477 -33.29 -14.37 -28.01
CA VAL A 477 -34.45 -14.37 -27.11
C VAL A 477 -35.51 -13.38 -27.60
N PHE A 478 -35.13 -12.15 -27.93
CA PHE A 478 -36.06 -11.05 -28.19
C PHE A 478 -36.38 -10.79 -29.66
N ASN A 479 -35.53 -11.20 -30.60
CA ASN A 479 -35.72 -10.93 -32.03
C ASN A 479 -35.83 -12.23 -32.84
N ARG A 480 -36.97 -12.90 -32.70
CA ARG A 480 -37.28 -14.15 -33.39
C ARG A 480 -38.14 -13.94 -34.64
N ALA A 481 -37.72 -14.61 -35.69
CA ALA A 481 -38.31 -14.60 -37.02
C ALA A 481 -39.61 -15.44 -37.15
N ASP A 482 -39.79 -16.42 -36.27
CA ASP A 482 -40.75 -17.52 -36.41
C ASP A 482 -41.98 -17.38 -35.49
N GLY A 483 -42.12 -16.26 -34.77
CA GLY A 483 -43.27 -15.96 -33.91
C GLY A 483 -43.42 -16.85 -32.66
N LYS A 484 -42.56 -17.86 -32.48
CA LYS A 484 -42.57 -18.78 -31.34
C LYS A 484 -41.72 -18.23 -30.19
N PRO A 485 -42.14 -18.39 -28.92
CA PRO A 485 -41.35 -17.94 -27.79
C PRO A 485 -40.01 -18.69 -27.73
N ALA A 486 -38.91 -17.95 -27.47
CA ALA A 486 -37.58 -18.53 -27.33
C ALA A 486 -37.42 -19.44 -26.10
N VAL A 487 -38.28 -19.20 -25.10
CA VAL A 487 -38.29 -19.83 -23.78
C VAL A 487 -39.73 -20.18 -23.41
N ALA A 488 -39.96 -21.43 -23.02
CA ALA A 488 -41.26 -21.90 -22.59
C ALA A 488 -41.19 -22.54 -21.19
N GLY A 489 -42.03 -22.06 -20.28
CA GLY A 489 -42.13 -22.54 -18.90
C GLY A 489 -41.35 -21.68 -17.89
N ALA A 490 -41.91 -21.54 -16.68
CA ALA A 490 -41.38 -20.66 -15.64
C ALA A 490 -39.94 -21.02 -15.22
N GLY A 491 -39.62 -22.32 -15.09
CA GLY A 491 -38.27 -22.76 -14.73
C GLY A 491 -37.20 -22.36 -15.77
N HIS A 492 -37.54 -22.39 -17.06
CA HIS A 492 -36.60 -21.96 -18.11
C HIS A 492 -36.43 -20.43 -18.14
N TRP A 493 -37.49 -19.67 -17.85
CA TRP A 493 -37.38 -18.22 -17.66
C TRP A 493 -36.53 -17.87 -16.44
N LEU A 494 -36.69 -18.58 -15.33
CA LEU A 494 -35.84 -18.41 -14.15
C LEU A 494 -34.37 -18.68 -14.49
N THR A 495 -34.06 -19.82 -15.12
CA THR A 495 -32.69 -20.16 -15.53
C THR A 495 -32.10 -19.11 -16.47
N LEU A 496 -32.85 -18.66 -17.48
CA LEU A 496 -32.39 -17.61 -18.40
C LEU A 496 -32.06 -16.32 -17.63
N THR A 497 -32.97 -15.86 -16.78
CA THR A 497 -32.81 -14.62 -16.00
C THR A 497 -31.60 -14.69 -15.09
N LEU A 498 -31.43 -15.79 -14.36
CA LEU A 498 -30.27 -16.00 -13.48
C LEU A 498 -28.95 -15.99 -14.26
N ILE A 499 -28.90 -16.61 -15.45
CA ILE A 499 -27.70 -16.56 -16.30
C ILE A 499 -27.43 -15.14 -16.78
N LEU A 500 -28.44 -14.41 -17.26
CA LEU A 500 -28.27 -13.05 -17.77
C LEU A 500 -27.82 -12.09 -16.67
N LEU A 501 -28.46 -12.12 -15.50
CA LEU A 501 -28.09 -11.29 -14.36
C LEU A 501 -26.71 -11.66 -13.82
N GLY A 502 -26.40 -12.96 -13.70
CA GLY A 502 -25.08 -13.42 -13.28
C GLY A 502 -23.97 -13.00 -14.26
N SER A 503 -24.26 -13.07 -15.56
CA SER A 503 -23.34 -12.61 -16.61
C SER A 503 -23.10 -11.10 -16.56
N LEU A 504 -24.15 -10.30 -16.33
CA LEU A 504 -24.04 -8.85 -16.20
C LEU A 504 -23.27 -8.44 -14.94
N ALA A 505 -23.48 -9.12 -13.81
CA ALA A 505 -22.72 -8.86 -12.58
C ALA A 505 -21.23 -9.19 -12.74
N ILE A 506 -20.91 -10.32 -13.39
CA ILE A 506 -19.51 -10.65 -13.74
C ILE A 506 -18.94 -9.61 -14.69
N LEU A 507 -19.70 -9.18 -15.70
CA LEU A 507 -19.24 -8.14 -16.62
C LEU A 507 -18.94 -6.83 -15.87
N GLY A 508 -19.83 -6.38 -14.98
CA GLY A 508 -19.57 -5.23 -14.10
C GLY A 508 -18.30 -5.38 -13.26
N SER A 509 -18.03 -6.58 -12.75
CA SER A 509 -16.78 -6.88 -12.05
C SER A 509 -15.56 -6.75 -12.98
N LEU A 510 -15.61 -7.35 -14.17
CA LEU A 510 -14.54 -7.27 -15.17
C LEU A 510 -14.25 -5.80 -15.56
N ILE A 511 -15.30 -4.98 -15.67
CA ILE A 511 -15.19 -3.54 -15.91
C ILE A 511 -14.55 -2.80 -14.74
N PHE A 512 -14.87 -3.16 -13.49
CA PHE A 512 -14.19 -2.61 -12.30
C PHE A 512 -12.67 -2.84 -12.35
N TRP A 513 -12.22 -3.95 -12.92
CA TRP A 513 -10.80 -4.27 -13.09
C TRP A 513 -10.17 -3.70 -14.38
N ASN A 514 -10.85 -2.80 -15.08
CA ASN A 514 -10.35 -2.12 -16.29
C ASN A 514 -9.95 -3.07 -17.44
N ILE A 515 -10.62 -4.22 -17.57
CA ILE A 515 -10.25 -5.24 -18.57
C ILE A 515 -10.41 -4.79 -20.03
N LEU A 516 -11.13 -3.70 -20.29
CA LEU A 516 -11.31 -3.14 -21.64
C LEU A 516 -10.30 -2.04 -21.97
N VAL A 517 -9.31 -1.80 -21.10
CA VAL A 517 -8.18 -0.89 -21.35
C VAL A 517 -7.00 -1.71 -21.85
N PHE A 518 -6.66 -1.48 -23.12
CA PHE A 518 -5.58 -2.16 -23.84
C PHE A 518 -4.20 -1.58 -23.53
#